data_AF-A0A350I5T3-F1
#
_entry.id   AF-A0A350I5T3-F1
#
_cell.length_a   1.000
_cell.length_b   1.000
_cell.length_c   1.000
_cell.angle_alpha   90.00
_cell.angle_beta   90.00
_cell.angle_gamma   90.00
#
_symmetry.space_group_name_H-M   'P 1'
#
loop_
_entity.id
_entity.type
_entity.pdbx_description
1 polymer ?
#
loop_
_entity_poly.entity_id
_entity_poly.type
_entity_poly.pdbx_seq_one_letter_code
_entity_poly.pdbx_strand_id
1 'polypeptide(L)'
;TYSSTTELGRSPEIEEIRQETIENEIGALDGGTYCEVIARDYEGKGDTYWIKTFKNGTFLNRPEEINLAFDGGFDQGAQSDGLIFIPPIRALINPVRDSTEVADDISPWTTGDVCRVEIHSLSNSTFAFMELLRDQLLNGRNGIFAEPLANSPSNITASDGSIVLGAFNVAQVTSLELLVE
;
A
#
# COMPACT_ATOMS: atom_id res chain seq x y z
N THR A 1 16.25 27.72 0.87
CA THR A 1 15.87 26.92 -0.31
C THR A 1 15.92 25.46 0.06
N TYR A 2 14.98 24.65 -0.40
CA TYR A 2 14.97 23.21 -0.18
C TYR A 2 15.29 22.49 -1.49
N SER A 3 16.04 21.39 -1.42
CA SER A 3 16.39 20.56 -2.57
C SER A 3 16.37 19.08 -2.22
N SER A 4 16.01 18.24 -3.19
CA SER A 4 16.06 16.79 -3.07
C SER A 4 16.38 16.16 -4.43
N THR A 5 16.83 14.91 -4.42
CA THR A 5 17.07 14.10 -5.61
C THR A 5 16.56 12.70 -5.32
N THR A 6 15.96 12.07 -6.32
CA THR A 6 15.36 10.75 -6.18
C THR A 6 15.52 9.97 -7.48
N GLU A 7 15.58 8.65 -7.37
CA GLU A 7 15.64 7.74 -8.50
C GLU A 7 14.21 7.39 -8.93
N LEU A 8 13.96 7.45 -10.24
CA LEU A 8 12.68 7.03 -10.80
C LEU A 8 12.66 5.50 -10.91
N GLY A 9 11.92 4.84 -10.02
CA GLY A 9 11.67 3.41 -10.10
C GLY A 9 10.71 3.06 -11.25
N ARG A 10 10.76 1.80 -11.71
CA ARG A 10 9.78 1.24 -12.64
C ARG A 10 8.53 0.78 -11.88
N SER A 11 7.37 0.73 -12.55
CA SER A 11 6.12 0.22 -11.97
C SER A 11 5.53 -0.87 -12.86
N PRO A 12 5.18 -2.06 -12.32
CA PRO A 12 4.66 -3.16 -13.12
C PRO A 12 3.26 -2.86 -13.64
N GLU A 13 2.93 -3.43 -14.79
CA GLU A 13 1.56 -3.42 -15.30
C GLU A 13 0.66 -4.27 -14.40
N ILE A 14 -0.58 -3.82 -14.23
CA ILE A 14 -1.62 -4.59 -13.52
C ILE A 14 -2.28 -5.50 -14.56
N GLU A 15 -2.10 -6.81 -14.43
CA GLU A 15 -2.67 -7.81 -15.34
C GLU A 15 -4.19 -7.92 -15.14
N GLU A 16 -4.64 -7.96 -13.88
CA GLU A 16 -6.03 -8.18 -13.50
C GLU A 16 -6.30 -7.64 -12.08
N ILE A 17 -7.52 -7.18 -11.82
CA ILE A 17 -8.09 -7.16 -10.47
C ILE A 17 -9.08 -8.32 -10.40
N ARG A 18 -8.73 -9.36 -9.66
CA ARG A 18 -9.55 -10.57 -9.52
C ARG A 18 -10.55 -10.37 -8.40
N GLN A 19 -11.82 -10.66 -8.63
CA GLN A 19 -12.84 -10.70 -7.59
C GLN A 19 -13.20 -12.14 -7.18
N GLU A 20 -13.47 -12.33 -5.89
CA GLU A 20 -13.96 -13.59 -5.31
C GLU A 20 -15.06 -13.27 -4.30
N THR A 21 -16.23 -13.88 -4.49
CA THR A 21 -17.35 -13.78 -3.53
C THR A 21 -17.27 -14.93 -2.55
N ILE A 22 -17.10 -14.59 -1.28
CA ILE A 22 -17.08 -15.55 -0.17
C ILE A 22 -18.49 -15.63 0.40
N GLU A 23 -19.09 -16.80 0.38
CA GLU A 23 -20.39 -17.03 1.01
C GLU A 23 -20.24 -17.02 2.55
N ASN A 24 -21.28 -16.52 3.24
CA ASN A 24 -21.36 -16.56 4.69
C ASN A 24 -21.40 -18.01 5.20
N GLU A 25 -20.26 -18.55 5.64
CA GLU A 25 -20.22 -19.80 6.38
C GLU A 25 -20.31 -19.53 7.89
N ILE A 26 -21.07 -20.37 8.61
CA ILE A 26 -21.21 -20.28 10.07
C ILE A 26 -19.83 -20.44 10.72
N GLY A 27 -19.23 -19.34 11.16
CA GLY A 27 -17.92 -19.30 11.82
C GLY A 27 -16.75 -18.78 10.97
N ALA A 28 -16.99 -18.35 9.72
CA ALA A 28 -16.01 -17.69 8.86
C ALA A 28 -16.20 -16.16 8.83
N LEU A 29 -15.33 -15.46 8.09
CA LEU A 29 -15.38 -14.02 7.83
C LEU A 29 -16.79 -13.59 7.37
N ASP A 30 -17.17 -12.33 7.66
CA ASP A 30 -18.37 -11.72 7.08
C ASP A 30 -18.32 -11.91 5.56
N GLY A 31 -19.29 -12.65 5.00
CA GLY A 31 -19.35 -12.98 3.58
C GLY A 31 -19.52 -11.73 2.72
N GLY A 32 -19.00 -11.80 1.49
CA GLY A 32 -19.09 -10.75 0.48
C GLY A 32 -17.95 -10.80 -0.54
N THR A 33 -17.81 -9.75 -1.34
CA THR A 33 -16.87 -9.74 -2.47
C THR A 33 -15.51 -9.16 -2.07
N TYR A 34 -14.45 -9.92 -2.30
CA TYR A 34 -13.06 -9.52 -2.08
C TYR A 34 -12.32 -9.42 -3.40
N CYS A 35 -11.36 -8.51 -3.48
CA CYS A 35 -10.52 -8.32 -4.66
C CYS A 35 -9.05 -8.64 -4.37
N GLU A 36 -8.34 -9.19 -5.35
CA GLU A 36 -6.89 -9.31 -5.38
C GLU A 36 -6.30 -8.59 -6.61
N VAL A 37 -5.23 -7.82 -6.43
CA VAL A 37 -4.47 -7.24 -7.56
C VAL A 37 -3.44 -8.23 -8.07
N ILE A 38 -3.50 -8.55 -9.36
CA ILE A 38 -2.54 -9.42 -10.03
C ILE A 38 -1.57 -8.53 -10.81
N ALA A 39 -0.38 -8.33 -10.25
CA ALA A 39 0.73 -7.65 -10.88
C ALA A 39 2.02 -8.42 -10.61
N ARG A 40 2.91 -8.45 -11.61
CA ARG A 40 4.17 -9.18 -11.56
C ARG A 40 5.32 -8.22 -11.39
N ASP A 41 6.11 -8.46 -10.36
CA ASP A 41 7.38 -7.77 -10.15
C ASP A 41 8.36 -8.05 -11.29
N TYR A 42 9.26 -7.11 -11.57
CA TYR A 42 10.25 -7.32 -12.61
C TYR A 42 11.40 -8.21 -12.14
N GLU A 43 12.05 -8.91 -13.06
CA GLU A 43 13.32 -9.58 -12.73
C GLU A 43 14.37 -8.52 -12.30
N GLY A 44 15.02 -8.77 -11.17
CA GLY A 44 15.96 -7.87 -10.54
C GLY A 44 15.67 -7.68 -9.04
N LYS A 45 16.53 -6.89 -8.38
CA LYS A 45 16.34 -6.58 -6.96
C LYS A 45 16.31 -5.09 -6.73
N GLY A 46 15.54 -4.67 -5.74
CA GLY A 46 15.45 -3.30 -5.27
C GLY A 46 14.31 -2.49 -5.88
N ASP A 47 13.32 -3.13 -6.50
CA ASP A 47 12.11 -2.45 -6.91
C ASP A 47 11.16 -2.31 -5.73
N THR A 48 10.68 -1.09 -5.49
CA THR A 48 9.79 -0.80 -4.37
C THR A 48 8.55 -0.08 -4.82
N TYR A 49 7.43 -0.39 -4.18
CA TYR A 49 6.11 0.02 -4.63
C TYR A 49 5.22 0.48 -3.48
N TRP A 50 4.37 1.46 -3.78
CA TRP A 50 3.19 1.78 -2.99
C TRP A 50 1.94 1.52 -3.82
N ILE A 51 1.17 0.54 -3.38
CA ILE A 51 -0.08 0.14 -4.02
C ILE A 51 -1.20 0.95 -3.34
N LYS A 52 -1.90 1.74 -4.13
CA LYS A 52 -3.00 2.59 -3.66
C LYS A 52 -4.31 2.07 -4.19
N THR A 53 -5.31 2.06 -3.32
CA THR A 53 -6.65 1.61 -3.67
C THR A 53 -7.63 2.75 -3.51
N PHE A 54 -8.56 2.86 -4.44
CA PHE A 54 -9.66 3.79 -4.40
C PHE A 54 -10.97 3.01 -4.52
N LYS A 55 -11.90 3.27 -3.60
CA LYS A 55 -13.28 2.77 -3.67
C LYS A 55 -14.17 3.93 -4.11
N ASN A 56 -14.85 3.79 -5.26
CA ASN A 56 -15.75 4.82 -5.80
C ASN A 56 -15.09 6.21 -5.91
N GLY A 57 -13.81 6.24 -6.30
CA GLY A 57 -13.00 7.46 -6.41
C GLY A 57 -12.43 8.00 -5.08
N THR A 58 -12.77 7.39 -3.94
CA THR A 58 -12.24 7.78 -2.62
C THR A 58 -11.01 6.95 -2.29
N PHE A 59 -9.89 7.61 -1.97
CA PHE A 59 -8.64 6.95 -1.61
C PHE A 59 -8.76 6.26 -0.23
N LEU A 60 -8.39 4.98 -0.18
CA LEU A 60 -8.25 4.21 1.05
C LEU A 60 -6.89 4.53 1.69
N ASN A 61 -6.93 5.35 2.74
CA ASN A 61 -5.74 5.99 3.31
C ASN A 61 -5.54 5.71 4.81
N ARG A 62 -6.20 4.70 5.37
CA ARG A 62 -5.97 4.29 6.76
C ARG A 62 -4.55 3.75 6.91
N PRO A 63 -3.95 3.80 8.11
CA PRO A 63 -2.64 3.22 8.36
C PRO A 63 -2.53 1.75 7.92
N GLU A 64 -3.59 0.96 8.13
CA GLU A 64 -3.67 -0.46 7.76
C GLU A 64 -3.79 -0.68 6.24
N GLU A 65 -4.17 0.35 5.49
CA GLU A 65 -4.34 0.34 4.04
C GLU A 65 -3.08 0.83 3.31
N ILE A 66 -2.02 1.19 4.06
CA ILE A 66 -0.70 1.53 3.47
C ILE A 66 -0.03 0.25 2.99
N ASN A 67 -0.28 -0.08 1.73
CA ASN A 67 0.22 -1.28 1.07
C ASN A 67 1.56 -1.04 0.37
N LEU A 68 2.64 -1.53 0.98
CA LEU A 68 4.01 -1.38 0.49
C LEU A 68 4.55 -2.75 0.06
N ALA A 69 5.29 -2.77 -1.03
CA ALA A 69 5.94 -3.98 -1.54
C ALA A 69 7.39 -3.72 -1.95
N PHE A 70 8.23 -4.72 -1.74
CA PHE A 70 9.65 -4.77 -2.13
C PHE A 70 9.87 -6.05 -2.94
N ASP A 71 10.28 -5.93 -4.20
CA ASP A 71 10.46 -7.05 -5.14
C ASP A 71 9.26 -8.02 -5.14
N GLY A 72 8.04 -7.46 -5.14
CA GLY A 72 6.77 -8.20 -5.05
C GLY A 72 6.51 -8.93 -3.71
N GLY A 73 7.39 -8.77 -2.73
CA GLY A 73 7.30 -9.28 -1.37
C GLY A 73 7.23 -8.16 -0.32
N PHE A 74 7.44 -8.51 0.94
CA PHE A 74 7.34 -7.57 2.06
C PHE A 74 8.58 -6.72 2.27
N ASP A 75 9.75 -7.30 2.01
CA ASP A 75 11.04 -6.72 2.39
C ASP A 75 12.14 -7.14 1.42
N GLN A 76 13.30 -6.49 1.55
CA GLN A 76 14.50 -6.73 0.74
C GLN A 76 15.07 -8.16 0.83
N GLY A 77 14.71 -8.92 1.86
CA GLY A 77 15.13 -10.29 2.09
C GLY A 77 14.22 -11.34 1.46
N ALA A 78 13.01 -10.96 1.03
CA ALA A 78 12.06 -11.85 0.39
C ALA A 78 12.62 -12.37 -0.95
N GLN A 79 12.55 -13.68 -1.16
CA GLN A 79 12.93 -14.31 -2.45
C GLN A 79 11.78 -14.22 -3.46
N SER A 80 11.20 -13.04 -3.65
CA SER A 80 10.00 -12.80 -4.48
C SER A 80 10.28 -12.17 -5.84
N ASP A 81 11.55 -12.04 -6.21
CA ASP A 81 12.03 -11.50 -7.50
C ASP A 81 11.32 -12.14 -8.72
N GLY A 82 10.69 -11.30 -9.56
CA GLY A 82 10.01 -11.73 -10.79
C GLY A 82 8.66 -12.42 -10.60
N LEU A 83 8.15 -12.50 -9.36
CA LEU A 83 6.88 -13.16 -9.04
C LEU A 83 5.69 -12.20 -9.04
N ILE A 84 4.49 -12.79 -9.07
CA ILE A 84 3.27 -12.06 -8.76
C ILE A 84 3.33 -11.64 -7.29
N PHE A 85 2.84 -10.45 -6.99
CA PHE A 85 2.75 -9.95 -5.62
C PHE A 85 2.13 -11.00 -4.68
N ILE A 86 2.80 -11.26 -3.57
CA ILE A 86 2.39 -12.31 -2.63
C ILE A 86 1.25 -11.82 -1.71
N PRO A 87 0.39 -12.71 -1.19
CA PRO A 87 -0.48 -12.35 -0.07
C PRO A 87 0.32 -11.89 1.16
N PRO A 88 -0.19 -10.91 1.93
CA PRO A 88 -1.43 -10.16 1.76
C PRO A 88 -1.30 -8.95 0.84
N ILE A 89 -0.12 -8.62 0.27
CA ILE A 89 0.08 -7.41 -0.57
C ILE A 89 -0.96 -7.34 -1.68
N ARG A 90 -1.18 -8.43 -2.40
CA ARG A 90 -2.22 -8.46 -3.44
C ARG A 90 -3.65 -8.34 -2.93
N ALA A 91 -3.92 -8.74 -1.69
CA ALA A 91 -5.25 -8.71 -1.08
C ALA A 91 -5.49 -7.44 -0.25
N LEU A 92 -4.45 -6.65 0.05
CA LEU A 92 -4.55 -5.37 0.75
C LEU A 92 -5.00 -4.23 -0.19
N ILE A 93 -5.85 -4.59 -1.15
CA ILE A 93 -6.70 -3.69 -1.90
C ILE A 93 -8.15 -3.72 -1.39
N ASN A 94 -8.44 -4.52 -0.37
CA ASN A 94 -9.76 -4.55 0.26
C ASN A 94 -9.83 -3.51 1.38
N PRO A 95 -10.93 -2.73 1.49
CA PRO A 95 -11.10 -1.78 2.58
C PRO A 95 -11.01 -2.45 3.95
N VAL A 96 -10.30 -1.83 4.89
CA VAL A 96 -10.15 -2.37 6.25
C VAL A 96 -11.26 -1.80 7.13
N ARG A 97 -12.08 -2.65 7.75
CA ARG A 97 -13.17 -2.22 8.64
C ARG A 97 -12.63 -1.54 9.91
N ASP A 98 -13.19 -0.39 10.29
CA ASP A 98 -12.93 0.22 11.59
C ASP A 98 -13.94 -0.35 12.62
N SER A 99 -13.47 -0.70 13.81
CA SER A 99 -14.32 -1.20 14.90
C SER A 99 -15.31 -0.16 15.44
N THR A 100 -15.13 1.11 15.09
CA THR A 100 -16.01 2.22 15.47
C THR A 100 -17.03 2.60 14.40
N GLU A 101 -16.93 2.03 13.20
CA GLU A 101 -17.85 2.30 12.10
C GLU A 101 -19.08 1.39 12.18
N VAL A 102 -20.25 2.03 12.28
CA VAL A 102 -21.57 1.37 12.29
C VAL A 102 -22.08 1.11 10.86
N ALA A 103 -21.45 1.71 9.85
CA ALA A 103 -21.83 1.53 8.46
C ALA A 103 -21.18 0.26 7.89
N ASP A 104 -22.00 -0.77 7.66
CA ASP A 104 -21.64 -2.04 7.02
C ASP A 104 -21.23 -1.91 5.52
N ASP A 105 -20.96 -0.70 5.02
CA ASP A 105 -20.83 -0.41 3.59
C ASP A 105 -19.38 -0.16 3.13
N ILE A 106 -18.41 -0.30 4.05
CA ILE A 106 -17.01 -0.01 3.73
C ILE A 106 -16.31 -1.26 3.22
N SER A 107 -16.52 -2.40 3.88
CA SER A 107 -15.91 -3.70 3.56
C SER A 107 -16.90 -4.80 3.89
N PRO A 108 -17.05 -5.85 3.06
CA PRO A 108 -16.37 -6.12 1.78
C PRO A 108 -16.87 -5.22 0.62
N TRP A 109 -16.42 -5.49 -0.61
CA TRP A 109 -16.92 -4.80 -1.81
C TRP A 109 -18.39 -5.19 -2.09
N THR A 110 -19.15 -4.24 -2.62
CA THR A 110 -20.55 -4.42 -3.03
C THR A 110 -20.67 -4.36 -4.55
N THR A 111 -21.56 -5.16 -5.14
CA THR A 111 -21.89 -5.06 -6.57
C THR A 111 -22.22 -3.62 -6.97
N GLY A 112 -21.56 -3.13 -8.01
CA GLY A 112 -21.66 -1.75 -8.50
C GLY A 112 -20.60 -0.79 -7.94
N ASP A 113 -19.81 -1.21 -6.94
CA ASP A 113 -18.63 -0.46 -6.51
C ASP A 113 -17.56 -0.46 -7.60
N VAL A 114 -16.77 0.62 -7.63
CA VAL A 114 -15.60 0.75 -8.51
C VAL A 114 -14.34 0.62 -7.66
N CYS A 115 -13.59 -0.45 -7.91
CA CYS A 115 -12.25 -0.68 -7.36
C CYS A 115 -11.20 -0.19 -8.34
N ARG A 116 -10.49 0.88 -7.99
CA ARG A 116 -9.35 1.37 -8.77
C ARG A 116 -8.06 1.15 -7.99
N VAL A 117 -7.09 0.49 -8.60
CA VAL A 117 -5.77 0.26 -8.02
C VAL A 117 -4.73 1.03 -8.82
N GLU A 118 -3.79 1.66 -8.13
CA GLU A 118 -2.62 2.32 -8.72
C GLU A 118 -1.34 1.76 -8.08
N ILE A 119 -0.36 1.36 -8.88
CA ILE A 119 0.97 0.96 -8.38
C ILE A 119 1.94 2.11 -8.65
N HIS A 120 2.44 2.71 -7.58
CA HIS A 120 3.40 3.82 -7.62
C HIS A 120 4.79 3.27 -7.32
N SER A 121 5.76 3.49 -8.21
CA SER A 121 7.15 3.17 -7.90
C SER A 121 7.72 4.12 -6.85
N LEU A 122 8.54 3.56 -5.96
CA LEU A 122 9.25 4.29 -4.94
C LEU A 122 10.76 4.17 -5.15
N SER A 123 11.48 5.21 -4.76
CA SER A 123 12.91 5.11 -4.46
C SER A 123 13.08 4.41 -3.11
N ASN A 124 14.17 3.66 -2.94
CA ASN A 124 14.43 2.91 -1.69
C ASN A 124 14.47 3.81 -0.44
N SER A 125 14.95 5.04 -0.58
CA SER A 125 14.91 6.04 0.52
C SER A 125 13.50 6.45 0.89
N THR A 126 12.60 6.59 -0.09
CA THR A 126 11.19 6.90 0.16
C THR A 126 10.47 5.67 0.71
N PHE A 127 10.76 4.47 0.22
CA PHE A 127 10.21 3.23 0.76
C PHE A 127 10.52 3.10 2.25
N ALA A 128 11.78 3.26 2.66
CA ALA A 128 12.16 3.23 4.08
C ALA A 128 11.45 4.30 4.92
N PHE A 129 11.24 5.49 4.36
CA PHE A 129 10.44 6.53 5.02
C PHE A 129 8.98 6.09 5.19
N MET A 130 8.36 5.52 4.15
CA MET A 130 6.97 5.07 4.15
C MET A 130 6.73 3.88 5.08
N GLU A 131 7.68 2.93 5.14
CA GLU A 131 7.62 1.82 6.11
C GLU A 131 7.62 2.35 7.53
N LEU A 132 8.58 3.22 7.86
CA LEU A 132 8.64 3.79 9.19
C LEU A 132 7.38 4.63 9.49
N LEU A 133 6.87 5.40 8.53
CA LEU A 133 5.63 6.15 8.70
C LEU A 133 4.46 5.20 9.05
N ARG A 134 4.28 4.13 8.28
CA ARG A 134 3.24 3.12 8.51
C ARG A 134 3.39 2.51 9.90
N ASP A 135 4.59 2.07 10.25
CA ASP A 135 4.85 1.38 11.51
C ASP A 135 4.59 2.32 12.71
N GLN A 136 4.97 3.59 12.61
CA GLN A 136 4.71 4.59 13.65
C GLN A 136 3.22 4.93 13.78
N LEU A 137 2.48 5.02 12.65
CA LEU A 137 1.03 5.22 12.66
C LEU A 137 0.31 4.04 13.34
N LEU A 138 0.72 2.81 13.03
CA LEU A 138 0.18 1.59 13.64
C LEU A 138 0.59 1.46 15.12
N ASN A 139 1.83 1.83 15.46
CA ASN A 139 2.35 1.79 16.82
C ASN A 139 1.60 2.73 17.78
N GLY A 140 1.08 3.85 17.28
CA GLY A 140 0.21 4.76 18.05
C GLY A 140 -1.03 4.06 18.63
N ARG A 141 -1.44 2.91 18.08
CA ARG A 141 -2.58 2.11 18.57
C ARG A 141 -2.23 1.18 19.73
N ASN A 142 -0.94 0.97 20.04
CA ASN A 142 -0.47 0.05 21.09
C ASN A 142 -0.54 0.65 22.52
N GLY A 143 -0.99 1.90 22.65
CA GLY A 143 -1.22 2.55 23.94
C GLY A 143 0.04 2.57 24.81
N ILE A 144 -0.01 1.95 25.99
CA ILE A 144 1.09 1.94 26.95
C ILE A 144 2.29 1.07 26.54
N PHE A 145 2.14 0.26 25.49
CA PHE A 145 3.19 -0.60 24.93
C PHE A 145 3.73 -0.07 23.59
N ALA A 146 3.41 1.18 23.24
CA ALA A 146 3.93 1.79 22.03
C ALA A 146 5.46 1.92 22.11
N GLU A 147 6.15 1.50 21.05
CA GLU A 147 7.58 1.70 20.91
C GLU A 147 7.92 3.20 20.85
N PRO A 148 9.11 3.63 21.29
CA PRO A 148 9.52 5.03 21.18
C PRO A 148 9.46 5.53 19.73
N LEU A 149 9.08 6.81 19.57
CA LEU A 149 9.08 7.43 18.25
C LEU A 149 10.50 7.47 17.68
N ALA A 150 10.64 7.06 16.41
CA ALA A 150 11.89 7.13 15.68
C ALA A 150 11.86 8.27 14.65
N ASN A 151 13.00 8.92 14.44
CA ASN A 151 13.12 9.96 13.42
C ASN A 151 13.09 9.33 12.03
N SER A 152 12.18 9.80 11.17
CA SER A 152 12.16 9.36 9.79
C SER A 152 13.28 9.99 8.98
N PRO A 153 14.09 9.18 8.26
CA PRO A 153 15.15 9.71 7.40
C PRO A 153 14.51 10.53 6.28
N SER A 154 14.91 11.80 6.16
CA SER A 154 14.49 12.67 5.06
C SER A 154 15.55 12.68 3.96
N ASN A 155 15.10 12.67 2.71
CA ASN A 155 15.95 12.93 1.54
C ASN A 155 15.88 14.40 1.07
N ILE A 156 15.30 15.28 1.88
CA ILE A 156 15.17 16.72 1.58
C ILE A 156 16.22 17.47 2.39
N THR A 157 16.93 18.37 1.72
CA THR A 157 17.99 19.19 2.29
C THR A 157 17.60 20.65 2.27
N ALA A 158 17.92 21.38 3.35
CA ALA A 158 17.76 22.83 3.42
C ALA A 158 19.11 23.52 3.23
N SER A 159 19.13 24.60 2.44
CA SER A 159 20.34 25.39 2.17
C SER A 159 20.94 26.05 3.42
N ASP A 160 20.16 26.22 4.47
CA ASP A 160 20.57 26.80 5.75
C ASP A 160 21.01 25.75 6.79
N GLY A 161 21.00 24.46 6.43
CA GLY A 161 21.38 23.35 7.32
C GLY A 161 20.28 22.91 8.29
N SER A 162 19.06 23.46 8.18
CA SER A 162 17.92 23.02 8.99
C SER A 162 17.54 21.57 8.69
N ILE A 163 17.12 20.84 9.72
CA ILE A 163 16.54 19.51 9.56
C ILE A 163 15.17 19.65 8.92
N VAL A 164 14.92 18.90 7.86
CA VAL A 164 13.63 18.82 7.16
C VAL A 164 13.03 17.44 7.40
N LEU A 165 11.72 17.39 7.62
CA LEU A 165 10.97 16.14 7.73
C LEU A 165 10.18 15.88 6.46
N GLY A 166 10.06 14.60 6.10
CA GLY A 166 9.33 14.14 4.91
C GLY A 166 10.23 13.49 3.88
N ALA A 167 9.62 12.95 2.83
CA ALA A 167 10.31 12.33 1.70
C ALA A 167 9.82 12.94 0.39
N PHE A 168 10.73 13.05 -0.57
CA PHE A 168 10.45 13.44 -1.94
C PHE A 168 10.67 12.26 -2.88
N ASN A 169 9.68 11.98 -3.72
CA ASN A 169 9.71 10.86 -4.66
C ASN A 169 9.13 11.27 -6.01
N VAL A 170 9.65 10.68 -7.07
CA VAL A 170 9.07 10.72 -8.41
C VAL A 170 8.75 9.28 -8.80
N ALA A 171 7.50 9.01 -9.13
CA ALA A 171 7.00 7.66 -9.38
C ALA A 171 6.58 7.49 -10.85
N GLN A 172 6.88 6.32 -11.40
CA GLN A 172 6.09 5.75 -12.49
C GLN A 172 4.81 5.18 -11.88
N VAL A 173 3.68 5.39 -12.56
CA VAL A 173 2.37 4.96 -12.07
C VAL A 173 1.68 4.13 -13.14
N THR A 174 1.21 2.96 -12.75
CA THR A 174 0.29 2.11 -13.54
C THR A 174 -1.03 2.02 -12.78
N SER A 175 -2.14 1.85 -13.50
CA SER A 175 -3.46 1.80 -12.89
C SER A 175 -4.43 0.90 -13.65
N LEU A 176 -5.36 0.31 -12.91
CA LEU A 176 -6.45 -0.49 -13.44
C LEU A 176 -7.71 -0.24 -12.60
N GLU A 177 -8.86 -0.31 -13.26
CA GLU A 177 -10.17 -0.11 -12.65
C GLU A 177 -11.06 -1.31 -12.94
N LEU A 178 -11.78 -1.78 -11.92
CA LEU A 178 -12.75 -2.86 -11.97
C LEU A 178 -14.10 -2.35 -11.43
N LEU A 179 -15.17 -2.58 -12.19
CA LEU A 179 -16.53 -2.52 -11.67
C LEU A 179 -16.83 -3.86 -11.01
N VAL A 180 -17.12 -3.85 -9.72
CA VAL A 180 -17.42 -5.06 -8.94
C VAL A 180 -18.79 -5.60 -9.35
N GLU A 181 -18.84 -6.88 -9.69
CA GLU A 181 -20.07 -7.60 -10.11
C GLU A 181 -20.56 -8.57 -9.04
#